data_AF-D2YVN9-F1
#
_entry.id   AF-D2YVN9-F1
#
_cell.length_a   1.000
_cell.length_b   1.000
_cell.length_c   1.000
_cell.angle_alpha   90.00
_cell.angle_beta   90.00
_cell.angle_gamma   90.00
#
_symmetry.space_group_name_H-M   'P 1'
#
loop_
_entity.id
_entity.type
_entity.pdbx_description
1 polymer ?
#
loop_
_entity_poly.entity_id
_entity_poly.type
_entity_poly.pdbx_seq_one_letter_code
_entity_poly.pdbx_strand_id
1 'polypeptide(L)'
;DNHDNQRGHGGGGSIITHKDPHTYKIAQALALAQTYGMPRVMSSFAFHDSEAGPPNHGAPDYTTKDVIINPDGSCGNGWVCEHRW
;
A
#
# COMPACT_ATOMS: atom_id res chain seq x y z
N ASP A 1 4.74 7.84 -0.35
CA ASP A 1 3.29 8.03 -0.56
C ASP A 1 2.56 8.03 0.80
N ASN A 2 1.24 8.19 0.80
CA ASN A 2 0.36 7.98 1.96
C ASN A 2 -1.03 7.50 1.47
N HIS A 3 -1.96 7.27 2.38
CA HIS A 3 -3.31 6.76 2.05
C HIS A 3 -4.13 7.64 1.11
N ASP A 4 -3.92 8.97 1.13
CA ASP A 4 -4.64 9.93 0.27
C ASP A 4 -4.00 10.01 -1.12
N ASN A 5 -2.71 10.35 -1.17
CA ASN A 5 -2.06 10.69 -2.43
C ASN A 5 -1.77 9.48 -3.31
N GLN A 6 -1.76 8.26 -2.75
CA GLN A 6 -1.73 7.04 -3.58
C GLN A 6 -3.02 6.83 -4.38
N ARG A 7 -4.10 7.54 -4.02
CA ARG A 7 -5.43 7.52 -4.66
C ARG A 7 -5.67 8.76 -5.53
N GLY A 8 -4.71 9.68 -5.59
CA GLY A 8 -4.88 10.99 -6.22
C GLY A 8 -5.71 11.97 -5.38
N HIS A 9 -5.96 11.67 -4.11
CA HIS A 9 -6.59 12.61 -3.18
C HIS A 9 -5.56 13.58 -2.59
N GLY A 10 -6.02 14.78 -2.24
CA GLY A 10 -5.16 15.84 -1.71
C GLY A 10 -4.28 16.50 -2.79
N GLY A 11 -3.12 17.00 -2.38
CA GLY A 11 -2.11 17.61 -3.26
C GLY A 11 -0.94 16.65 -3.51
N GLY A 12 -0.18 16.88 -4.59
CA GLY A 12 1.06 16.14 -4.86
C GLY A 12 1.19 15.54 -6.26
N GLY A 13 0.14 15.59 -7.09
CA GLY A 13 0.22 15.06 -8.46
C GLY A 13 0.52 13.57 -8.51
N SER A 14 1.28 13.13 -9.52
CA SER A 14 1.69 11.73 -9.67
C SER A 14 2.76 11.34 -8.63
N ILE A 15 2.35 10.55 -7.64
CA ILE A 15 3.23 10.01 -6.59
C ILE A 15 3.61 8.56 -6.92
N ILE A 16 4.83 8.16 -6.55
CA ILE A 16 5.30 6.77 -6.66
C ILE A 16 4.62 5.93 -5.57
N THR A 17 3.95 4.85 -5.96
CA THR A 17 3.16 3.97 -5.07
C THR A 17 3.44 2.51 -5.38
N HIS A 18 2.80 1.57 -4.67
CA HIS A 18 2.87 0.14 -4.98
C HIS A 18 2.44 -0.24 -6.40
N LYS A 19 1.71 0.63 -7.12
CA LYS A 19 1.32 0.41 -8.52
C LYS A 19 2.51 0.51 -9.49
N ASP A 20 3.64 1.06 -9.05
CA ASP A 20 4.95 1.00 -9.72
C ASP A 20 5.99 0.35 -8.77
N PRO A 21 5.97 -0.98 -8.60
CA PRO A 21 6.69 -1.65 -7.52
C PRO A 21 8.21 -1.56 -7.65
N HIS A 22 8.75 -1.48 -8.87
CA HIS A 22 10.20 -1.37 -9.07
C HIS A 22 10.71 -0.01 -8.61
N THR A 23 10.10 1.07 -9.11
CA THR A 23 10.49 2.44 -8.73
C THR A 23 10.18 2.72 -7.26
N TYR A 24 9.05 2.21 -6.74
CA TYR A 24 8.69 2.37 -5.33
C TYR A 24 9.74 1.78 -4.38
N LYS A 25 10.22 0.56 -4.65
CA LYS A 25 11.26 -0.06 -3.83
C LYS A 25 12.57 0.75 -3.82
N ILE A 26 12.96 1.32 -4.96
CA ILE A 26 14.14 2.20 -5.03
C ILE A 26 13.93 3.46 -4.19
N ALA A 27 12.78 4.11 -4.30
CA ALA A 27 12.46 5.32 -3.55
C ALA A 27 12.43 5.07 -2.04
N GLN A 28 11.79 3.98 -1.59
CA GLN A 28 11.74 3.59 -0.19
C GLN A 28 13.12 3.20 0.35
N ALA A 29 13.93 2.46 -0.41
CA ALA A 29 15.31 2.12 -0.03
C ALA A 29 16.16 3.38 0.15
N LEU A 30 16.04 4.36 -0.76
CA LEU A 30 16.72 5.64 -0.61
C LEU A 30 16.24 6.38 0.65
N ALA A 31 14.94 6.50 0.88
CA ALA A 31 14.40 7.18 2.05
C ALA A 31 14.85 6.54 3.38
N LEU A 32 14.90 5.20 3.43
CA LEU A 32 15.32 4.44 4.62
C LEU A 32 16.85 4.48 4.85
N ALA A 33 17.64 4.64 3.80
CA ALA A 33 19.10 4.71 3.90
C ALA A 33 19.61 6.10 4.33
N GLN A 34 18.76 7.13 4.29
CA GLN A 34 19.12 8.49 4.71
C GLN A 34 18.88 8.70 6.22
N THR A 35 19.64 9.62 6.81
CA THR A 35 19.44 10.05 8.21
C THR A 35 18.45 11.21 8.35
N TYR A 36 17.64 11.47 7.32
CA TYR A 36 16.73 12.60 7.28
C TYR A 36 15.33 12.20 7.75
N GLY A 37 14.84 12.87 8.79
CA GLY A 37 13.49 12.69 9.32
C GLY A 37 13.24 11.32 9.96
N MET A 38 11.98 10.98 10.13
CA MET A 38 11.53 9.67 10.61
C MET A 38 10.71 9.00 9.49
N PRO A 39 11.29 8.05 8.75
CA PRO A 39 10.62 7.45 7.60
C PRO A 39 9.38 6.67 8.06
N ARG A 40 8.29 6.82 7.30
CA ARG A 40 7.06 6.04 7.47
C ARG A 40 6.78 5.30 6.17
N VAL A 41 6.64 3.98 6.27
CA VAL A 41 6.30 3.12 5.14
C VAL A 41 4.78 2.96 5.09
N MET A 42 4.18 3.20 3.93
CA MET A 42 2.77 2.94 3.71
C MET A 42 2.58 1.42 3.50
N SER A 43 1.51 0.86 4.06
CA SER A 43 1.16 -0.55 3.85
C SER A 43 -0.30 -0.61 3.41
N SER A 44 -0.51 -0.93 2.14
CA SER A 44 -1.75 -0.72 1.42
C SER A 44 -2.52 -2.02 1.20
N PHE A 45 -3.73 -1.85 0.68
CA PHE A 45 -4.48 -2.89 -0.03
C PHE A 45 -4.61 -2.51 -1.51
N ALA A 46 -4.86 -3.49 -2.37
CA ALA A 46 -5.00 -3.27 -3.80
C ALA A 46 -6.37 -2.66 -4.11
N PHE A 47 -6.39 -1.61 -4.93
CA PHE A 47 -7.63 -0.92 -5.34
C PHE A 47 -7.52 -0.38 -6.77
N HIS A 48 -8.67 -0.30 -7.44
CA HIS A 48 -8.81 0.26 -8.79
C HIS A 48 -9.56 1.60 -8.74
N ASP A 49 -10.60 1.67 -7.92
CA ASP A 49 -11.36 2.89 -7.61
C ASP A 49 -10.73 3.62 -6.40
N SER A 50 -10.60 4.94 -6.47
CA SER A 50 -10.07 5.77 -5.39
C SER A 50 -10.94 5.71 -4.14
N GLU A 51 -12.25 5.51 -4.30
CA GLU A 51 -13.22 5.46 -3.20
C GLU A 51 -13.40 4.05 -2.64
N ALA A 52 -12.72 3.04 -3.19
CA ALA A 52 -12.84 1.67 -2.71
C ALA A 52 -12.27 1.53 -1.28
N GLY A 53 -13.09 0.95 -0.41
CA GLY A 53 -12.69 0.47 0.91
C GLY A 53 -11.76 -0.74 0.83
N PRO A 54 -11.31 -1.26 2.00
CA PRO A 54 -10.40 -2.41 2.05
C PRO A 54 -11.08 -3.70 1.52
N PRO A 55 -10.28 -4.76 1.26
CA PRO A 55 -10.82 -6.09 1.00
C PRO A 55 -11.82 -6.48 2.09
N ASN A 56 -13.05 -6.79 1.70
CA ASN A 56 -14.14 -7.10 2.62
C ASN A 56 -14.98 -8.28 2.13
N HIS A 57 -15.77 -8.88 3.02
CA HIS A 57 -16.61 -10.06 2.74
C HIS A 57 -17.82 -9.77 1.84
N GLY A 58 -18.02 -8.53 1.40
CA GLY A 58 -19.14 -8.12 0.55
C GLY A 58 -20.47 -8.11 1.30
N ALA A 59 -21.55 -7.78 0.59
CA ALA A 59 -22.88 -7.79 1.18
C ALA A 59 -23.29 -9.20 1.63
N PRO A 60 -23.96 -9.35 2.78
CA PRO A 60 -24.37 -8.31 3.74
C PRO A 60 -23.36 -8.02 4.86
N ASP A 61 -22.25 -8.76 4.93
CA ASP A 61 -21.31 -8.79 6.06
C ASP A 61 -20.39 -7.55 6.09
N TYR A 62 -19.78 -7.18 4.95
CA TYR A 62 -18.87 -6.05 4.76
C TYR A 62 -17.70 -5.93 5.75
N THR A 63 -17.48 -6.92 6.62
CA THR A 63 -16.31 -6.96 7.49
C THR A 63 -15.02 -7.05 6.67
N THR A 64 -13.96 -6.42 7.18
CA THR A 64 -12.64 -6.42 6.55
C THR A 64 -12.06 -7.82 6.59
N LYS A 65 -11.55 -8.30 5.44
CA LYS A 65 -10.92 -9.60 5.34
C LYS A 65 -9.56 -9.64 6.04
N ASP A 66 -9.23 -10.79 6.62
CA ASP A 66 -7.91 -11.04 7.17
C ASP A 66 -6.79 -10.98 6.12
N VAL A 67 -5.60 -10.64 6.58
CA VAL A 67 -4.37 -10.72 5.77
C VAL A 67 -3.91 -12.18 5.73
N ILE A 68 -3.77 -12.73 4.52
CA ILE A 68 -3.16 -14.05 4.34
C ILE A 68 -1.66 -13.84 4.11
N ILE A 69 -0.81 -14.53 4.88
CA ILE A 69 0.63 -14.56 4.65
C ILE A 69 0.97 -15.85 3.90
N ASN A 70 1.49 -15.70 2.68
CA ASN A 70 1.87 -16.81 1.83
C ASN A 70 3.20 -17.43 2.31
N PRO A 71 3.53 -18.68 1.89
CA PRO A 71 4.78 -19.33 2.27
C PRO A 71 6.06 -18.57 1.85
N ASP A 72 5.98 -17.73 0.82
CA ASP A 72 7.08 -16.88 0.36
C ASP A 72 7.19 -15.54 1.14
N GLY A 73 6.34 -15.34 2.15
CA GLY A 73 6.28 -14.13 2.98
C GLY A 73 5.44 -12.99 2.39
N SER A 74 4.97 -13.14 1.14
CA SER A 74 4.09 -12.15 0.51
C SER A 74 2.69 -12.15 1.14
N CYS A 75 1.98 -11.03 1.02
CA CYS A 75 0.57 -10.96 1.42
C CYS A 75 -0.37 -11.37 0.29
N GLY A 76 -1.46 -12.01 0.66
CA GLY A 76 -2.59 -12.35 -0.21
C GLY A 76 -3.88 -11.63 0.20
N ASN A 77 -5.00 -12.11 -0.36
CA ASN A 77 -6.35 -11.64 -0.03
C ASN A 77 -6.62 -10.15 -0.31
N GLY A 78 -5.95 -9.59 -1.31
CA GLY A 78 -6.09 -8.19 -1.70
C GLY A 78 -5.22 -7.21 -0.90
N TRP A 79 -4.39 -7.70 0.01
CA TRP A 79 -3.43 -6.88 0.75
C TRP A 79 -2.08 -6.79 0.03
N VAL A 80 -1.49 -5.60 -0.01
CA VAL A 80 -0.22 -5.35 -0.72
C VAL A 80 0.98 -5.58 0.19
N CYS A 81 0.89 -5.10 1.44
CA CYS A 81 1.91 -5.25 2.47
C CYS A 81 3.33 -4.83 2.04
N GLU A 82 3.50 -3.59 1.58
CA GLU A 82 4.80 -3.06 1.15
C GLU A 82 5.89 -3.17 2.23
N HIS A 83 5.49 -3.23 3.51
CA HIS A 83 6.41 -3.46 4.64
C HIS A 83 7.01 -4.88 4.71
N ARG A 84 6.56 -5.81 3.86
CA ARG A 84 7.04 -7.21 3.76
C ARG A 84 7.72 -7.51 2.42
N TRP A 85 7.93 -6.50 1.59
CA TRP A 85 8.62 -6.64 0.30
C TRP A 85 10.13 -6.81 0.44
#